data_AF-A0A0J8YFR5-F1
#
_entry.id   AF-A0A0J8YFR5-F1
#
_cell.length_a   1.000
_cell.length_b   1.000
_cell.length_c   1.000
_cell.angle_alpha   90.00
_cell.angle_beta   90.00
_cell.angle_gamma   90.00
#
_symmetry.space_group_name_H-M   'P 1'
#
loop_
_entity.id
_entity.type
_entity.pdbx_description
1 polymer ?
#
loop_
_entity_poly.entity_id
_entity_poly.type
_entity_poly.pdbx_seq_one_letter_code
_entity_poly.pdbx_strand_id
1 'polypeptide(L)'
;MSKEFYAKLAEIQRTLNAPKNQYNIFGKYKYRICEDILEGVKPLLNGLFLSISDEVVMIGSRYYVRAVATITDGESTHTASALAREEESKKGMDSAQVTGATSSYARKYCLNVLFDIDDSKDADTDELHHQSRSSSNTQSINQQKQRSAPPTPDQVLHSFTTAVANKDTVDELKTAFGKAWEMLKGTEQQAKAEDVYEIRKSELEGVAA
;
A
#
# COMPACT_ATOMS: atom_id res chain seq x y z
N MET A 1 -20.45 -18.85 26.13
CA MET A 1 -19.58 -19.57 25.18
C MET A 1 -19.16 -20.89 25.81
N SER A 2 -19.22 -21.99 25.06
CA SER A 2 -18.85 -23.33 25.53
C SER A 2 -17.33 -23.55 25.55
N LYS A 3 -16.87 -24.55 26.32
CA LYS A 3 -15.45 -24.93 26.38
C LYS A 3 -14.97 -25.47 25.02
N GLU A 4 -15.83 -26.22 24.34
CA GLU A 4 -15.61 -26.82 23.02
C GLU A 4 -15.41 -25.72 21.96
N PHE A 5 -16.22 -24.66 22.01
CA PHE A 5 -16.08 -23.52 21.11
C PHE A 5 -14.72 -22.83 21.28
N TYR A 6 -14.31 -22.56 22.53
CA TYR A 6 -12.98 -22.00 22.80
C TYR A 6 -11.83 -22.92 22.39
N ALA A 7 -11.99 -24.24 22.52
CA ALA A 7 -10.98 -25.19 22.05
C ALA A 7 -10.78 -25.10 20.53
N LYS A 8 -11.85 -24.92 19.75
CA LYS A 8 -11.75 -24.70 18.30
C LYS A 8 -11.05 -23.37 17.96
N LEU A 9 -11.39 -22.29 18.66
CA LEU A 9 -10.72 -20.99 18.46
C LEU A 9 -9.23 -21.04 18.81
N ALA A 10 -8.89 -21.65 19.94
CA ALA A 10 -7.50 -21.84 20.38
C ALA A 10 -6.70 -22.67 19.36
N GLU A 11 -7.33 -23.68 18.75
CA GLU A 11 -6.68 -24.47 17.69
C GLU A 11 -6.41 -23.64 16.42
N ILE A 12 -7.34 -22.76 16.02
CA ILE A 12 -7.10 -21.81 14.93
C ILE A 12 -5.93 -20.89 15.28
N GLN A 13 -5.95 -20.26 16.46
CA GLN A 13 -4.88 -19.35 16.89
C GLN A 13 -3.51 -20.05 16.94
N ARG A 14 -3.47 -21.31 17.36
CA ARG A 14 -2.24 -22.12 17.44
C ARG A 14 -1.67 -22.48 16.07
N THR A 15 -2.53 -22.67 15.06
CA THR A 15 -2.13 -23.26 13.76
C THR A 15 -2.16 -22.28 12.59
N LEU A 16 -2.84 -21.14 12.75
CA LEU A 16 -2.98 -20.13 11.71
C LEU A 16 -1.61 -19.60 11.27
N ASN A 17 -1.32 -19.81 9.99
CA ASN A 17 -0.17 -19.22 9.32
C ASN A 17 -0.65 -18.16 8.32
N ALA A 18 -0.42 -16.89 8.63
CA ALA A 18 -0.79 -15.75 7.79
C ALA A 18 0.43 -14.86 7.50
N PRO A 19 1.40 -15.31 6.68
CA PRO A 19 2.66 -14.60 6.48
C PRO A 19 2.48 -13.26 5.75
N LYS A 20 3.46 -12.35 5.93
CA LYS A 20 3.53 -11.07 5.20
C LYS A 20 4.01 -11.29 3.76
N ASN A 21 3.07 -11.63 2.88
CA ASN A 21 3.35 -11.97 1.47
C ASN A 21 3.37 -10.75 0.54
N GLN A 22 2.90 -9.59 1.01
CA GLN A 22 2.86 -8.36 0.24
C GLN A 22 4.09 -7.52 0.52
N TYR A 23 4.52 -6.72 -0.46
CA TYR A 23 5.65 -5.80 -0.30
C TYR A 23 5.27 -4.38 -0.72
N ASN A 24 5.44 -3.42 0.19
CA ASN A 24 5.25 -2.01 -0.10
C ASN A 24 6.57 -1.44 -0.62
N ILE A 25 6.61 -1.06 -1.90
CA ILE A 25 7.83 -0.57 -2.55
C ILE A 25 8.25 0.81 -2.00
N PHE A 26 7.27 1.68 -1.70
CA PHE A 26 7.53 3.04 -1.21
C PHE A 26 8.05 3.03 0.23
N GLY A 27 7.40 2.28 1.11
CA GLY A 27 7.78 2.14 2.51
C GLY A 27 8.84 1.06 2.77
N LYS A 28 9.20 0.27 1.76
CA LYS A 28 10.19 -0.83 1.81
C LYS A 28 9.93 -1.87 2.89
N TYR A 29 8.67 -2.17 3.21
CA TYR A 29 8.30 -3.15 4.22
C TYR A 29 7.38 -4.25 3.67
N LYS A 30 7.48 -5.45 4.24
CA LYS A 30 6.52 -6.53 3.98
C LYS A 30 5.28 -6.33 4.84
N TYR A 31 4.13 -6.70 4.30
CA TYR A 31 2.85 -6.64 5.00
C TYR A 31 1.94 -7.79 4.56
N ARG A 32 0.81 -7.93 5.25
CA ARG A 32 -0.28 -8.85 4.90
C ARG A 32 -1.56 -8.04 4.69
N ILE A 33 -2.41 -8.49 3.77
CA ILE A 33 -3.74 -7.92 3.53
C ILE A 33 -4.83 -8.81 4.15
N CYS A 34 -6.08 -8.33 4.12
CA CYS A 34 -7.23 -9.07 4.63
C CYS A 34 -7.34 -10.45 3.96
N GLU A 35 -7.11 -10.49 2.65
CA GLU A 35 -7.19 -11.68 1.81
C GLU A 35 -6.16 -12.73 2.21
N ASP A 36 -4.92 -12.33 2.54
CA ASP A 36 -3.87 -13.24 3.01
C ASP A 36 -4.29 -13.94 4.32
N ILE A 37 -4.92 -13.20 5.24
CA ILE A 37 -5.41 -13.76 6.51
C ILE A 37 -6.58 -14.71 6.25
N LEU A 38 -7.53 -14.30 5.40
CA LEU A 38 -8.69 -15.13 5.06
C LEU A 38 -8.28 -16.42 4.37
N GLU A 39 -7.28 -16.40 3.50
CA GLU A 39 -6.73 -17.60 2.86
C GLU A 39 -6.16 -18.57 3.91
N GLY A 40 -5.43 -18.08 4.90
CA GLY A 40 -4.90 -18.89 6.00
C GLY A 40 -5.98 -19.46 6.93
N VAL A 41 -7.07 -18.71 7.18
CA VAL A 41 -8.14 -19.11 8.11
C VAL A 41 -9.12 -20.10 7.50
N LYS A 42 -9.48 -19.94 6.21
CA LYS A 42 -10.49 -20.78 5.52
C LYS A 42 -10.35 -22.29 5.79
N PRO A 43 -9.17 -22.93 5.66
CA PRO A 43 -9.03 -24.36 5.91
C PRO A 43 -9.18 -24.76 7.39
N LEU A 44 -9.09 -23.80 8.32
CA LEU A 44 -9.11 -24.03 9.77
C LEU A 44 -10.50 -23.87 10.39
N LEU A 45 -11.49 -23.37 9.65
CA LEU A 45 -12.81 -23.06 10.21
C LEU A 45 -13.57 -24.30 10.73
N ASN A 46 -13.36 -25.49 10.18
CA ASN A 46 -13.88 -26.79 10.67
C ASN A 46 -15.24 -26.75 11.45
N GLY A 47 -16.32 -26.39 10.75
CA GLY A 47 -17.66 -26.29 11.35
C GLY A 47 -17.95 -24.96 12.08
N LEU A 48 -17.07 -23.97 11.93
CA LEU A 48 -17.29 -22.59 12.29
C LEU A 48 -17.67 -21.77 11.06
N PHE A 49 -18.52 -20.78 11.26
CA PHE A 49 -18.85 -19.75 10.30
C PHE A 49 -18.17 -18.44 10.68
N LEU A 50 -17.42 -17.86 9.75
CA LEU A 50 -16.79 -16.55 9.90
C LEU A 50 -17.50 -15.55 8.98
N SER A 51 -17.93 -14.42 9.53
CA SER A 51 -18.47 -13.29 8.79
C SER A 51 -17.75 -12.00 9.16
N ILE A 52 -17.74 -11.05 8.23
CA ILE A 52 -17.19 -9.71 8.46
C ILE A 52 -18.18 -8.70 7.89
N SER A 53 -18.56 -7.72 8.69
CA SER A 53 -19.36 -6.58 8.26
C SER A 53 -18.63 -5.27 8.50
N ASP A 54 -18.96 -4.27 7.70
CA ASP A 54 -18.37 -2.95 7.79
C ASP A 54 -19.48 -1.91 7.94
N GLU A 55 -19.20 -0.88 8.72
CA GLU A 55 -20.04 0.32 8.80
C GLU A 55 -19.17 1.58 8.80
N VAL A 56 -19.69 2.67 8.25
CA VAL A 56 -19.04 3.99 8.36
C VAL A 56 -19.51 4.65 9.64
N VAL A 57 -18.56 5.05 10.48
CA VAL A 57 -18.83 5.79 11.72
C VAL A 57 -18.15 7.15 11.68
N MET A 58 -18.89 8.19 12.09
CA MET A 58 -18.35 9.53 12.23
C MET A 58 -17.93 9.76 13.68
N ILE A 59 -16.67 10.12 13.90
CA ILE A 59 -16.12 10.44 15.22
C ILE A 59 -15.57 11.87 15.17
N GLY A 60 -16.25 12.80 15.84
CA GLY A 60 -15.95 14.23 15.73
C GLY A 60 -16.15 14.70 14.29
N SER A 61 -15.08 15.15 13.64
CA SER A 61 -15.09 15.64 12.26
C SER A 61 -14.46 14.66 11.25
N ARG A 62 -14.36 13.37 11.60
CA ARG A 62 -13.64 12.35 10.81
C ARG A 62 -14.50 11.12 10.57
N TYR A 63 -14.38 10.56 9.36
CA TYR A 63 -14.98 9.29 9.00
C TYR A 63 -14.02 8.14 9.30
N TYR A 64 -14.58 7.04 9.78
CA TYR A 64 -13.90 5.79 10.01
C TYR A 64 -14.73 4.66 9.42
N VAL A 65 -14.05 3.63 8.91
CA VAL A 65 -14.68 2.33 8.66
C VAL A 65 -14.47 1.48 9.91
N ARG A 66 -15.56 1.04 10.52
CA ARG A 66 -15.58 0.03 11.58
C ARG A 66 -15.85 -1.32 10.94
N ALA A 67 -14.87 -2.22 11.02
CA ALA A 67 -15.04 -3.61 10.67
C ALA A 67 -15.38 -4.42 11.92
N VAL A 68 -16.30 -5.38 11.79
CA VAL A 68 -16.68 -6.34 12.83
C VAL A 68 -16.58 -7.74 12.24
N ALA A 69 -15.67 -8.55 12.78
CA ALA A 69 -15.51 -9.94 12.42
C ALA A 69 -16.17 -10.82 13.49
N THR A 70 -17.00 -11.75 13.06
CA THR A 70 -17.79 -12.64 13.92
C THR A 70 -17.51 -14.08 13.55
N ILE A 71 -17.15 -14.91 14.52
CA ILE A 71 -16.98 -16.36 14.37
C ILE A 71 -17.95 -17.11 15.27
N THR A 72 -18.63 -18.12 14.73
CA THR A 72 -19.68 -18.87 15.44
C THR A 72 -19.75 -20.33 15.02
N ASP A 73 -20.15 -21.22 15.93
CA ASP A 73 -20.53 -22.62 15.63
C ASP A 73 -22.05 -22.81 15.47
N GLY A 74 -22.83 -21.72 15.49
CA GLY A 74 -24.29 -21.73 15.46
C GLY A 74 -24.96 -21.62 16.85
N GLU A 75 -24.20 -21.80 17.93
CA GLU A 75 -24.70 -21.68 19.31
C GLU A 75 -23.92 -20.64 20.12
N SER A 76 -22.60 -20.65 19.97
CA SER A 76 -21.66 -19.72 20.59
C SER A 76 -21.08 -18.77 19.54
N THR A 77 -20.78 -17.54 19.96
CA THR A 77 -20.25 -16.50 19.07
C THR A 77 -19.13 -15.75 19.77
N HIS A 78 -18.09 -15.42 19.00
CA HIS A 78 -17.04 -14.49 19.38
C HIS A 78 -16.89 -13.40 18.32
N THR A 79 -16.63 -12.18 18.76
CA THR A 79 -16.57 -11.00 17.89
C THR A 79 -15.37 -10.15 18.22
N ALA A 80 -14.73 -9.63 17.18
CA ALA A 80 -13.74 -8.57 17.27
C ALA A 80 -14.17 -7.38 16.42
N SER A 81 -13.63 -6.20 16.72
CA SER A 81 -13.82 -5.03 15.86
C SER A 81 -12.55 -4.21 15.77
N ALA A 82 -12.35 -3.55 14.62
CA ALA A 82 -11.28 -2.59 14.42
C ALA A 82 -11.77 -1.39 13.61
N LEU A 83 -11.07 -0.27 13.76
CA LEU A 83 -11.35 0.99 13.08
C LEU A 83 -10.19 1.35 12.17
N ALA A 84 -10.50 1.81 10.96
CA ALA A 84 -9.55 2.52 10.10
C ALA A 84 -10.13 3.90 9.78
N ARG A 85 -9.32 4.94 9.91
CA ARG A 85 -9.71 6.30 9.52
C ARG A 85 -9.73 6.39 8.00
N GLU A 86 -10.82 6.91 7.45
CA GLU A 86 -10.90 7.28 6.04
C GLU A 86 -10.34 8.70 5.85
N GLU A 87 -9.47 8.88 4.85
CA GLU A 87 -9.05 10.22 4.44
C GLU A 87 -10.06 10.77 3.43
N GLU A 88 -10.33 12.06 3.46
CA GLU A 88 -11.29 12.69 2.54
C GLU A 88 -10.85 12.57 1.06
N SER A 89 -9.54 12.59 0.83
CA SER A 89 -8.96 12.35 -0.49
C SER A 89 -7.57 11.74 -0.38
N LYS A 90 -7.18 11.01 -1.42
CA LYS A 90 -5.83 10.45 -1.56
C LYS A 90 -5.38 10.53 -3.01
N LYS A 91 -4.19 11.10 -3.24
CA LYS A 91 -3.65 11.29 -4.59
C LYS A 91 -3.61 9.96 -5.34
N GLY A 92 -4.23 9.92 -6.53
CA GLY A 92 -4.28 8.73 -7.38
C GLY A 92 -5.34 7.71 -6.99
N MET A 93 -6.26 8.04 -6.09
CA MET A 93 -7.43 7.22 -5.76
C MET A 93 -8.71 8.07 -5.89
N ASP A 94 -9.75 7.50 -6.50
CA ASP A 94 -11.10 8.05 -6.41
C ASP A 94 -11.73 7.77 -5.04
N SER A 95 -12.89 8.39 -4.77
CA SER A 95 -13.59 8.25 -3.49
C SER A 95 -13.95 6.79 -3.15
N ALA A 96 -14.41 6.00 -4.13
CA ALA A 96 -14.77 4.61 -3.91
C ALA A 96 -13.54 3.75 -3.59
N GLN A 97 -12.41 4.01 -4.24
CA GLN A 97 -11.13 3.37 -3.96
C GLN A 97 -10.61 3.72 -2.56
N VAL A 98 -10.77 4.97 -2.12
CA VAL A 98 -10.38 5.40 -0.77
C VAL A 98 -11.19 4.65 0.30
N THR A 99 -12.51 4.56 0.15
CA THR A 99 -13.37 3.78 1.06
C THR A 99 -13.05 2.30 1.01
N GLY A 100 -12.88 1.73 -0.19
CA GLY A 100 -12.52 0.32 -0.36
C GLY A 100 -11.19 -0.04 0.32
N ALA A 101 -10.16 0.79 0.13
CA ALA A 101 -8.86 0.60 0.79
C ALA A 101 -8.95 0.74 2.32
N THR A 102 -9.73 1.70 2.81
CA THR A 102 -9.96 1.90 4.25
C THR A 102 -10.68 0.72 4.88
N SER A 103 -11.71 0.19 4.20
CA SER A 103 -12.43 -1.03 4.56
C SER A 103 -11.49 -2.23 4.65
N SER A 104 -10.70 -2.52 3.61
CA SER A 104 -9.72 -3.62 3.64
C SER A 104 -8.73 -3.49 4.80
N TYR A 105 -8.33 -2.25 5.15
CA TYR A 105 -7.44 -1.99 6.28
C TYR A 105 -8.11 -2.27 7.63
N ALA A 106 -9.36 -1.84 7.82
CA ALA A 106 -10.14 -2.12 9.02
C ALA A 106 -10.36 -3.63 9.21
N ARG A 107 -10.77 -4.35 8.14
CA ARG A 107 -10.99 -5.80 8.18
C ARG A 107 -9.73 -6.57 8.54
N LYS A 108 -8.58 -6.19 7.97
CA LYS A 108 -7.28 -6.78 8.31
C LYS A 108 -7.00 -6.71 9.82
N TYR A 109 -7.09 -5.52 10.42
CA TYR A 109 -6.85 -5.38 11.86
C TYR A 109 -7.93 -6.06 12.70
N CYS A 110 -9.17 -6.07 12.22
CA CYS A 110 -10.25 -6.79 12.89
C CYS A 110 -9.97 -8.29 12.97
N LEU A 111 -9.45 -8.88 11.89
CA LEU A 111 -9.04 -10.28 11.87
C LEU A 111 -7.78 -10.53 12.70
N ASN A 112 -6.85 -9.57 12.76
CA ASN A 112 -5.72 -9.67 13.67
C ASN A 112 -6.18 -9.77 15.12
N VAL A 113 -7.15 -8.94 15.53
CA VAL A 113 -7.73 -8.99 16.88
C VAL A 113 -8.50 -10.30 17.11
N LEU A 114 -9.26 -10.78 16.11
CA LEU A 114 -10.06 -12.00 16.27
C LEU A 114 -9.20 -13.26 16.47
N PHE A 115 -8.07 -13.34 15.77
CA PHE A 115 -7.22 -14.54 15.73
C PHE A 115 -5.88 -14.36 16.45
N ASP A 116 -5.74 -13.32 17.27
CA ASP A 116 -4.51 -12.98 17.99
C ASP A 116 -3.26 -12.99 17.08
N ILE A 117 -3.43 -12.43 15.88
CA ILE A 117 -2.33 -12.32 14.91
C ILE A 117 -1.48 -11.13 15.31
N ASP A 118 -0.35 -11.42 15.94
CA ASP A 118 0.64 -10.41 16.25
C ASP A 118 1.54 -10.11 15.05
N ASP A 119 1.75 -8.83 14.82
CA ASP A 119 2.63 -8.24 13.80
C ASP A 119 3.84 -7.55 14.43
N SER A 120 3.80 -7.35 15.76
CA SER A 120 4.67 -6.42 16.48
C SER A 120 6.00 -7.07 16.84
N LYS A 121 7.05 -6.43 16.37
CA LYS A 121 8.23 -6.21 17.20
C LYS A 121 7.92 -4.93 17.98
N ASP A 122 8.07 -4.97 19.29
CA ASP A 122 7.79 -3.83 20.17
C ASP A 122 8.45 -2.55 19.66
N ALA A 123 7.75 -1.41 19.71
CA ALA A 123 8.31 -0.13 19.29
C ALA A 123 9.53 0.28 20.14
N ASP A 124 9.63 -0.29 21.34
CA ASP A 124 10.75 -0.14 22.27
C ASP A 124 11.93 -1.07 21.95
N THR A 125 11.88 -1.87 20.87
CA THR A 125 13.08 -2.57 20.38
C THR A 125 13.99 -1.62 19.61
N ASP A 126 15.28 -1.59 19.97
CA ASP A 126 16.33 -0.72 19.41
C ASP A 126 16.38 -0.68 17.87
N GLU A 127 15.83 -1.67 17.17
CA GLU A 127 15.75 -1.73 15.70
C GLU A 127 14.96 -0.57 15.06
N LEU A 128 13.92 -0.01 15.72
CA LEU A 128 13.13 1.11 15.18
C LEU A 128 13.81 2.47 15.34
N HIS A 129 14.65 2.63 16.36
CA HIS A 129 15.49 3.81 16.53
C HIS A 129 16.57 3.93 15.45
N HIS A 130 16.96 2.81 14.83
CA HIS A 130 17.90 2.83 13.71
C HIS A 130 17.24 3.20 12.36
N GLN A 131 15.96 2.90 12.12
CA GLN A 131 15.29 3.26 10.86
C GLN A 131 14.90 4.75 10.79
N SER A 132 14.49 5.33 11.91
CA SER A 132 14.14 6.76 11.99
C SER A 132 15.37 7.68 11.96
N ARG A 133 16.52 7.25 12.51
CA ARG A 133 17.78 8.02 12.45
C ARG A 133 18.58 7.85 11.15
N SER A 134 18.32 6.81 10.36
CA SER A 134 19.06 6.56 9.11
C SER A 134 18.46 7.26 7.88
N SER A 135 17.23 7.80 7.99
CA SER A 135 16.52 8.41 6.87
C SER A 135 16.80 9.90 6.69
N SER A 136 17.56 10.52 7.59
CA SER A 136 17.94 11.94 7.52
C SER A 136 19.41 12.18 7.13
N ASN A 137 20.20 11.15 6.82
CA ASN A 137 21.62 11.37 6.56
C ASN A 137 22.29 10.36 5.62
N THR A 138 21.78 10.19 4.38
CA THR A 138 22.64 9.72 3.27
C THR A 138 22.09 10.20 1.93
N GLN A 139 22.23 11.50 1.66
CA GLN A 139 22.69 11.89 0.33
C GLN A 139 24.10 11.31 0.16
N SER A 140 24.37 10.78 -1.04
CA SER A 140 25.70 10.44 -1.60
C SER A 140 26.14 8.97 -1.55
N ILE A 141 26.10 8.37 -2.76
CA ILE A 141 27.10 7.45 -3.34
C ILE A 141 27.12 6.00 -2.78
N ASN A 142 26.54 5.05 -3.51
CA ASN A 142 27.28 4.31 -4.55
C ASN A 142 26.36 3.37 -5.35
N GLN A 143 26.44 3.50 -6.67
CA GLN A 143 25.97 2.51 -7.62
C GLN A 143 26.81 1.23 -7.47
N GLN A 144 26.19 0.06 -7.44
CA GLN A 144 26.60 -1.03 -8.33
C GLN A 144 25.55 -2.15 -8.45
N LYS A 145 24.98 -2.20 -9.65
CA LYS A 145 24.57 -3.38 -10.44
C LYS A 145 23.81 -4.49 -9.71
N GLN A 146 22.50 -4.53 -9.94
CA GLN A 146 21.87 -5.77 -10.37
C GLN A 146 20.88 -5.49 -11.50
N ARG A 147 21.15 -6.12 -12.65
CA ARG A 147 20.43 -6.01 -13.91
C ARG A 147 19.02 -6.59 -13.74
N SER A 148 18.00 -5.75 -13.81
CA SER A 148 16.63 -6.15 -14.12
C SER A 148 16.22 -5.50 -15.43
N ALA A 149 15.31 -6.17 -16.15
CA ALA A 149 14.85 -5.93 -17.52
C ALA A 149 14.75 -4.44 -17.96
N PRO A 150 14.88 -4.14 -19.27
CA PRO A 150 14.72 -2.78 -19.77
C PRO A 150 13.40 -2.18 -19.29
N PRO A 151 13.40 -0.91 -18.87
CA PRO A 151 12.23 -0.25 -18.32
C PRO A 151 11.08 -0.27 -19.34
N THR A 152 9.85 -0.50 -18.89
CA THR A 152 8.69 -0.48 -19.78
C THR A 152 8.45 0.94 -20.32
N PRO A 153 7.77 1.10 -21.47
CA PRO A 153 7.46 2.42 -22.03
C PRO A 153 6.77 3.36 -21.03
N ASP A 154 5.87 2.84 -20.19
CA ASP A 154 5.21 3.63 -19.15
C ASP A 154 6.16 4.08 -18.03
N GLN A 155 7.15 3.25 -17.67
CA GLN A 155 8.18 3.62 -16.68
C GLN A 155 9.11 4.71 -17.23
N VAL A 156 9.45 4.64 -18.51
CA VAL A 156 10.26 5.65 -19.20
C VAL A 156 9.50 6.97 -19.27
N LEU A 157 8.22 6.97 -19.67
CA LEU A 157 7.38 8.15 -19.72
C LEU A 157 7.19 8.78 -18.33
N HIS A 158 6.94 7.96 -17.30
CA HIS A 158 6.79 8.44 -15.92
C HIS A 158 8.08 9.06 -15.38
N SER A 159 9.22 8.42 -15.65
CA SER A 159 10.53 8.94 -15.26
C SER A 159 10.86 10.25 -15.96
N PHE A 160 10.55 10.34 -17.25
CA PHE A 160 10.71 11.57 -18.04
C PHE A 160 9.83 12.69 -17.49
N THR A 161 8.53 12.45 -17.33
CA THR A 161 7.55 13.43 -16.82
C THR A 161 7.96 13.96 -15.43
N THR A 162 8.48 13.09 -14.57
CA THR A 162 8.97 13.49 -13.23
C THR A 162 10.28 14.30 -13.33
N ALA A 163 11.17 13.96 -14.26
CA ALA A 163 12.42 14.69 -14.45
C ALA A 163 12.19 16.10 -15.01
N VAL A 164 11.22 16.26 -15.91
CA VAL A 164 10.84 17.51 -16.58
C VAL A 164 10.46 18.60 -15.57
N ALA A 165 9.77 18.24 -14.49
CA ALA A 165 9.37 19.17 -13.42
C ALA A 165 10.55 19.83 -12.68
N ASN A 166 11.72 19.20 -12.71
CA ASN A 166 12.94 19.68 -12.05
C ASN A 166 13.98 20.23 -13.04
N LYS A 167 13.58 20.48 -14.30
CA LYS A 167 14.44 21.09 -15.31
C LYS A 167 14.17 22.58 -15.41
N ASP A 168 15.22 23.37 -15.18
CA ASP A 168 15.16 24.83 -15.14
C ASP A 168 15.68 25.50 -16.41
N THR A 169 16.28 24.72 -17.33
CA THR A 169 16.79 25.22 -18.61
C THR A 169 16.31 24.36 -19.78
N VAL A 170 16.15 25.01 -20.93
CA VAL A 170 15.73 24.35 -22.19
C VAL A 170 16.79 23.32 -22.64
N ASP A 171 18.08 23.57 -22.39
CA ASP A 171 19.16 22.65 -22.75
C ASP A 171 19.14 21.35 -21.93
N GLU A 172 18.83 21.44 -20.63
CA GLU A 172 18.67 20.26 -19.78
C GLU A 172 17.40 19.47 -20.12
N LEU A 173 16.33 20.18 -20.45
CA LEU A 173 15.06 19.60 -20.89
C LEU A 173 15.25 18.83 -22.22
N LYS A 174 15.94 19.43 -23.20
CA LYS A 174 16.24 18.81 -24.50
C LYS A 174 17.11 17.56 -24.36
N THR A 175 18.08 17.59 -23.44
CA THR A 175 18.93 16.44 -23.15
C THR A 175 18.15 15.28 -22.51
N ALA A 176 17.22 15.57 -21.60
CA ALA A 176 16.36 14.57 -20.98
C ALA A 176 15.35 14.00 -21.99
N PHE A 177 14.78 14.86 -22.83
CA PHE A 177 13.84 14.48 -23.87
C PHE A 177 14.47 13.57 -24.92
N GLY A 178 15.67 13.89 -25.42
CA GLY A 178 16.34 13.04 -26.42
C GLY A 178 16.57 11.60 -25.94
N LYS A 179 16.85 11.41 -24.64
CA LYS A 179 16.99 10.06 -24.04
C LYS A 179 15.64 9.34 -23.95
N ALA A 180 14.60 10.02 -23.50
CA ALA A 180 13.26 9.45 -23.42
C ALA A 180 12.71 9.13 -24.82
N TRP A 181 12.95 10.00 -25.80
CA TRP A 181 12.51 9.87 -27.19
C TRP A 181 13.04 8.60 -27.86
N GLU A 182 14.35 8.34 -27.72
CA GLU A 182 14.95 7.10 -28.26
C GLU A 182 14.46 5.85 -27.54
N MET A 183 14.25 5.93 -26.23
CA MET A 183 13.76 4.79 -25.42
C MET A 183 12.27 4.47 -25.67
N LEU A 184 11.48 5.45 -26.13
CA LEU A 184 10.06 5.31 -26.42
C LEU A 184 9.77 5.08 -27.92
N LYS A 185 10.80 4.96 -28.75
CA LYS A 185 10.66 4.87 -30.21
C LYS A 185 9.71 3.74 -30.65
N GLY A 186 8.66 4.12 -31.38
CA GLY A 186 7.65 3.18 -31.90
C GLY A 186 6.56 2.78 -30.88
N THR A 187 6.44 3.52 -29.77
CA THR A 187 5.39 3.32 -28.75
C THR A 187 4.43 4.50 -28.71
N GLU A 188 3.21 4.31 -28.20
CA GLU A 188 2.24 5.40 -28.02
C GLU A 188 2.72 6.48 -27.03
N GLN A 189 3.57 6.07 -26.09
CA GLN A 189 4.17 6.93 -25.08
C GLN A 189 5.18 7.93 -25.68
N GLN A 190 5.65 7.71 -26.90
CA GLN A 190 6.55 8.63 -27.61
C GLN A 190 5.87 9.99 -27.87
N ALA A 191 4.64 9.98 -28.40
CA ALA A 191 3.87 11.20 -28.64
C ALA A 191 3.55 11.93 -27.31
N LYS A 192 3.22 11.18 -26.26
CA LYS A 192 2.98 11.76 -24.92
C LYS A 192 4.23 12.44 -24.33
N ALA A 193 5.42 11.90 -24.61
CA ALA A 193 6.67 12.52 -24.19
C ALA A 193 6.95 13.82 -24.97
N GLU A 194 6.56 13.89 -26.25
CA GLU A 194 6.62 15.12 -27.06
C GLU A 194 5.73 16.22 -26.48
N ASP A 195 4.47 15.88 -26.16
CA ASP A 195 3.52 16.82 -25.56
C ASP A 195 4.08 17.42 -24.25
N VAL A 196 4.60 16.55 -23.36
CA VAL A 196 5.20 16.96 -22.09
C VAL A 196 6.43 17.86 -22.29
N TYR A 197 7.25 17.56 -23.31
CA TYR A 197 8.42 18.37 -23.66
C TYR A 197 8.02 19.75 -24.16
N GLU A 198 7.08 19.84 -25.11
CA GLU A 198 6.65 21.12 -25.67
C GLU A 198 5.93 21.99 -24.63
N ILE A 199 5.13 21.39 -23.73
CA ILE A 199 4.52 22.11 -22.60
C ILE A 199 5.62 22.73 -21.73
N ARG A 200 6.58 21.94 -21.23
CA ARG A 200 7.63 22.46 -20.34
C ARG A 200 8.56 23.44 -21.04
N LYS A 201 8.85 23.22 -22.31
CA LYS A 201 9.67 24.13 -23.12
C LYS A 201 8.97 25.50 -23.26
N SER A 202 7.66 25.50 -23.54
CA SER A 202 6.87 26.72 -23.61
C SER A 202 6.81 27.47 -22.26
N GLU A 203 6.77 26.76 -21.14
CA GLU A 203 6.86 27.37 -19.80
C GLU A 203 8.23 28.01 -19.56
N LEU A 204 9.32 27.32 -19.92
CA LEU A 204 10.68 27.82 -19.71
C LEU A 204 11.03 29.00 -20.64
N GLU A 205 10.53 28.98 -21.87
CA GLU A 205 10.69 30.08 -22.83
C GLU A 205 9.73 31.25 -22.53
N GLY A 206 8.57 30.98 -21.91
CA GLY A 206 7.53 31.94 -21.55
C GLY A 206 7.74 32.69 -20.23
N VAL A 207 8.76 32.34 -19.43
CA VAL A 207 9.15 33.07 -18.19
C VAL A 207 9.98 34.34 -18.48
N ALA A 208 10.11 34.74 -19.75
CA ALA A 208 10.57 36.08 -20.11
C ALA A 208 9.40 37.08 -20.17
N ALA A 209 8.89 37.49 -19.00
CA ALA A 209 8.18 38.76 -18.81
C ALA A 209 8.35 39.26 -17.37
#